data_AF-A0AAQ1GF17-F1
#
_entry.id   AF-A0AAQ1GF17-F1
#
_cell.length_a   1.000
_cell.length_b   1.000
_cell.length_c   1.000
_cell.angle_alpha   90.00
_cell.angle_beta   90.00
_cell.angle_gamma   90.00
#
_symmetry.space_group_name_H-M   'P 1'
#
loop_
_entity.id
_entity.type
_entity.pdbx_description
1 polymer ?
#
loop_
_entity_poly.entity_id
_entity_poly.type
_entity_poly.pdbx_seq_one_letter_code
_entity_poly.pdbx_strand_id
1 'polypeptide(L)' 'MGVTNWILVLECAYMEFSSWRGKNIYRRTVDYDRVVWC' A
#
# COMPACT_ATOMS: atom_id res chain seq x y z
N MET A 1 -11.38 -14.17 -9.85
CA MET A 1 -10.84 -13.31 -8.78
C MET A 1 -9.70 -12.51 -9.37
N GLY A 2 -9.88 -11.20 -9.56
CA GLY A 2 -8.84 -10.31 -10.08
C GLY A 2 -7.85 -9.91 -8.99
N VAL A 3 -6.64 -9.58 -9.39
CA VAL A 3 -5.67 -8.87 -8.54
C VAL A 3 -5.89 -7.38 -8.79
N THR A 4 -6.17 -6.60 -7.75
CA THR A 4 -6.27 -5.15 -7.84
C THR A 4 -5.11 -4.53 -7.08
N ASN A 5 -4.29 -3.76 -7.78
CA ASN A 5 -3.15 -3.04 -7.20
C ASN A 5 -3.24 -1.56 -7.56
N TRP A 6 -3.00 -0.68 -6.60
CA TRP A 6 -2.83 0.76 -6.83
C TRP A 6 -1.85 1.37 -5.83
N ILE A 7 -1.27 2.49 -6.23
CA ILE A 7 -0.34 3.28 -5.42
C ILE A 7 -0.84 4.71 -5.37
N LEU A 8 -0.97 5.26 -4.17
CA LEU A 8 -1.25 6.67 -3.92
C LEU A 8 0.07 7.34 -3.53
N VAL A 9 0.50 8.34 -4.28
CA VAL A 9 1.68 9.14 -3.97
C VAL A 9 1.23 10.48 -3.39
N LEU A 10 1.74 10.80 -2.21
CA LEU A 10 1.57 12.07 -1.50
C LEU A 10 2.89 12.86 -1.56
N GLU A 11 2.87 14.10 -1.10
CA GLU A 11 4.03 15.00 -1.19
C GLU A 11 5.30 14.44 -0.50
N CYS A 12 5.13 13.73 0.61
CA CYS A 12 6.23 13.13 1.41
C CYS A 12 5.96 11.68 1.82
N ALA A 13 5.03 11.00 1.15
CA ALA A 13 4.64 9.65 1.50
C ALA A 13 4.04 8.88 0.31
N TYR A 14 3.96 7.56 0.41
CA TYR A 14 3.14 6.76 -0.49
C TYR A 14 2.38 5.66 0.26
N MET A 15 1.24 5.27 -0.31
CA MET A 15 0.44 4.15 0.16
C MET A 15 0.20 3.18 -1.00
N GLU A 16 0.46 1.90 -0.78
CA GLU A 16 0.20 0.83 -1.74
C GLU A 16 -0.91 -0.07 -1.23
N PHE A 17 -1.75 -0.48 -2.16
CA PHE A 17 -2.80 -1.45 -1.95
C PHE A 17 -2.60 -2.64 -2.87
N SER A 18 -2.83 -3.84 -2.33
CA SER A 18 -2.90 -5.06 -3.11
C SER A 18 -4.02 -5.96 -2.60
N SER A 19 -4.90 -6.39 -3.50
CA SER A 19 -5.90 -7.42 -3.20
C SER A 19 -5.49 -8.76 -3.82
N TRP A 20 -5.40 -9.80 -2.99
CA TRP A 20 -5.09 -11.16 -3.42
C TRP A 20 -5.99 -12.18 -2.73
N ARG A 21 -6.76 -12.93 -3.52
CA ARG A 21 -7.67 -14.00 -3.03
C ARG A 21 -8.61 -13.55 -1.88
N GLY A 22 -9.12 -12.32 -1.98
CA GLY A 22 -10.02 -11.74 -0.97
C GLY A 22 -9.31 -11.18 0.27
N LYS A 23 -7.97 -11.28 0.35
CA LYS A 23 -7.19 -10.53 1.34
C LYS A 23 -6.80 -9.18 0.77
N ASN A 24 -6.97 -8.15 1.59
CA ASN A 24 -6.54 -6.80 1.31
C ASN A 24 -5.27 -6.54 2.13
N ILE A 25 -4.21 -6.11 1.45
CA ILE A 25 -2.92 -5.79 2.07
C ILE A 25 -2.64 -4.31 1.78
N TYR A 26 -2.25 -3.57 2.82
CA TYR A 26 -1.92 -2.16 2.72
C TYR A 26 -0.49 -1.91 3.21
N ARG A 27 0.23 -1.06 2.50
CA ARG A 27 1.59 -0.63 2.87
C ARG A 27 1.64 0.89 2.84
N ARG A 28 2.12 1.52 3.91
CA ARG A 28 2.27 2.99 3.98
C ARG A 28 3.67 3.37 4.43
N THR A 29 4.21 4.43 3.84
CA THR A 29 5.34 5.12 4.47
C THR A 29 4.86 5.86 5.72
N VAL A 30 5.69 5.86 6.76
CA VAL A 30 5.46 6.56 8.03
C VAL A 30 6.57 7.58 8.30
N ASP A 31 7.71 7.38 7.64
CA ASP A 31 8.86 8.27 7.57
C ASP A 31 9.54 8.02 6.20
N TYR A 32 10.47 8.88 5.78
CA TYR A 32 11.18 8.72 4.50
C TYR A 32 11.83 7.33 4.36
N ASP A 33 12.28 6.76 5.48
CA ASP A 33 13.01 5.50 5.53
C ASP A 33 12.17 4.35 6.14
N ARG A 34 10.90 4.60 6.49
CA ARG A 34 10.10 3.66 7.27
C ARG A 34 8.76 3.33 6.63
N VAL A 35 8.51 2.04 6.45
CA VAL A 35 7.28 1.50 5.87
C VAL A 35 6.60 0.56 6.87
N VAL A 36 5.28 0.66 7.00
CA VAL A 36 4.46 -0.21 7.87
C VAL A 36 3.41 -0.95 7.04
N TRP A 37 3.19 -2.21 7.40
CA TRP A 37 2.16 -3.08 6.84
C TRP A 37 0.93 -3.07 7.75
N CYS A 38 -0.26 -3.00 7.16
CA CYS A 38 -1.53 -3.05 7.86
C CYS A 38 -2.43 -4.14 7.26
#